data_AF-A0A9X1SIF8-F1
#
_entry.id   AF-A0A9X1SIF8-F1
#
_cell.length_a   1.000
_cell.length_b   1.000
_cell.length_c   1.000
_cell.angle_alpha   90.00
_cell.angle_beta   90.00
_cell.angle_gamma   90.00
#
_symmetry.space_group_name_H-M   'P 1'
#
loop_
_entity.id
_entity.type
_entity.pdbx_description
1 polymer ?
#
loop_
_entity_poly.entity_id
_entity_poly.type
_entity_poly.pdbx_seq_one_letter_code
_entity_poly.pdbx_strand_id
1 'polypeptide(L)'
;MTLCPTVLCAFTPESPEVVAMVEKGVKYLGAQNHDRPGGKSLMALALLKSGQPLDHPRVQSGLAAARAMGANVPSHSGDNVYDVGLCLILLCEVDPEGSSEQIKNMVKYFVDTQKPGGGWGYRDNDTGDNSMTQYGALGLWLAQRSGFEVPIPVIERLCNWVLRCQDPSGAWGYQGNDPGVGNFQRVSQADIRLTMVCAALGSLYMGTDLLNINDRRRADEGKGFNLPGFVREVKTPEDLARNKILTKAVDAGRVTQSKAAGRNFLTANFTIAPNMWDYYYLYALERYESFHELDVGRKDPKPAWYDAGVKRLQSAQQPDGHWKGLSEDATVSTAFALLFLRRSTAESIKKRSRVFDEGRLVGGRGLPKVVEDATIKDGQVVNKSELLESEKFLSMIEADDAELERFLHEDVQFELSEDERGRSEQIVQLRRKIREGSFGARLLAIRAIRQSKDFDSIPVLIYALTDPDGRVAIEARDALRFISRKFNGFGMPRGADVMQRSLYANQWKQWYRSVRPDAEFLD
;
A
#
# COMPACT_ATOMS: atom_id res chain seq x y z
N MET A 1 21.23 13.64 38.98
CA MET A 1 20.33 13.97 37.86
C MET A 1 21.04 13.55 36.59
N THR A 2 20.77 12.33 36.12
CA THR A 2 21.43 11.75 34.96
C THR A 2 20.82 12.38 33.72
N LEU A 3 21.56 13.26 33.05
CA LEU A 3 21.20 13.78 31.74
C LEU A 3 21.32 12.64 30.72
N CYS A 4 20.22 11.92 30.47
CA CYS A 4 20.11 11.12 29.26
C CYS A 4 20.12 12.09 28.07
N PRO A 5 21.02 11.91 27.08
CA PRO A 5 20.93 12.67 25.85
C PRO A 5 19.64 12.26 25.14
N THR A 6 18.63 13.14 25.12
CA THR A 6 17.51 13.04 24.20
C THR A 6 18.07 13.19 22.79
N VAL A 7 18.39 12.07 22.16
CA VAL A 7 18.52 12.02 20.70
C VAL A 7 17.14 12.41 20.18
N LEU A 8 17.02 13.57 19.53
CA LEU A 8 15.82 13.95 18.78
C LEU A 8 15.65 12.92 17.66
N CYS A 9 14.89 11.85 17.93
CA CYS A 9 14.43 10.94 16.92
C CYS A 9 13.46 11.69 15.99
N ALA A 10 13.66 11.56 14.68
CA ALA A 10 12.69 12.05 13.71
C ALA A 10 11.35 11.33 13.94
N PHE A 11 10.25 12.03 13.69
CA PHE A 11 8.93 11.44 13.86
C PHE A 11 8.66 10.38 12.79
N THR A 12 7.94 9.34 13.16
CA THR A 12 7.36 8.35 12.25
C THR A 12 5.85 8.24 12.53
N PRO A 13 5.06 7.62 11.65
CA PRO A 13 3.65 7.33 11.92
C PRO A 13 3.39 6.53 13.22
N GLU A 14 4.42 5.85 13.72
CA GLU A 14 4.42 5.04 14.94
C GLU A 14 4.95 5.78 16.18
N SER A 15 5.45 7.02 16.03
CA SER A 15 5.89 7.81 17.18
C SER A 15 4.73 8.02 18.17
N PRO A 16 4.95 7.90 19.50
CA PRO A 16 3.89 8.01 20.49
C PRO A 16 3.07 9.30 20.38
N GLU A 17 3.72 10.43 20.08
CA GLU A 17 3.07 11.72 19.89
C GLU A 17 2.16 11.73 18.66
N VAL A 18 2.58 11.07 17.58
CA VAL A 18 1.79 10.93 16.35
C VAL A 18 0.60 10.02 16.59
N VAL A 19 0.80 8.87 17.24
CA VAL A 19 -0.27 7.94 17.60
C VAL A 19 -1.32 8.63 18.48
N ALA A 20 -0.90 9.38 19.50
CA ALA A 20 -1.80 10.12 20.38
C ALA A 20 -2.62 11.19 19.64
N MET A 21 -2.02 11.91 18.69
CA MET A 21 -2.76 12.84 17.84
C MET A 21 -3.77 12.12 16.94
N VAL A 22 -3.37 11.00 16.33
CA VAL A 22 -4.22 10.19 15.46
C VAL A 22 -5.44 9.67 16.22
N GLU A 23 -5.26 9.12 17.42
CA GLU A 23 -6.37 8.61 18.25
C GLU A 23 -7.42 9.67 18.56
N LYS A 24 -6.98 10.88 18.92
CA LYS A 24 -7.87 12.02 19.17
C LYS A 24 -8.61 12.44 17.90
N GLY A 25 -7.91 12.54 16.76
CA GLY A 25 -8.51 12.89 15.48
C GLY A 25 -9.52 11.84 14.99
N VAL A 26 -9.22 10.56 15.18
CA VAL A 26 -10.13 9.43 14.88
C VAL A 26 -11.39 9.52 15.72
N LYS A 27 -11.26 9.81 17.03
CA LYS A 27 -12.42 9.97 17.92
C LYS A 27 -13.34 11.10 17.44
N TYR A 28 -12.78 12.27 17.10
CA TYR A 28 -13.56 13.37 16.55
C TYR A 28 -14.25 12.97 15.25
N LEU A 29 -13.48 12.43 14.29
CA LEU A 29 -13.96 12.11 12.95
C LEU A 29 -15.04 11.01 12.95
N GLY A 30 -14.97 10.07 13.89
CA GLY A 30 -15.99 9.03 14.09
C GLY A 30 -17.36 9.58 14.48
N ALA A 31 -17.42 10.74 15.14
CA ALA A 31 -18.64 11.42 15.54
C ALA A 31 -19.22 12.35 14.45
N GLN A 32 -18.44 12.70 13.43
CA GLN A 32 -18.86 13.62 12.37
C GLN A 32 -19.64 12.94 11.25
N ASN A 33 -20.25 13.75 10.38
CA ASN A 33 -20.78 13.33 9.10
C ASN A 33 -20.44 14.36 8.03
N HIS A 34 -20.62 13.99 6.76
CA HIS A 34 -20.48 14.91 5.65
C HIS A 34 -21.59 14.65 4.64
N ASP A 35 -22.10 15.70 3.98
CA ASP A 35 -23.25 15.55 3.07
C ASP A 35 -22.84 14.97 1.72
N ARG A 36 -21.70 15.42 1.21
CA ARG A 36 -21.18 14.99 -0.09
C ARG A 36 -20.56 13.58 -0.07
N PRO A 37 -20.75 12.78 -1.14
CA PRO A 37 -20.11 11.47 -1.28
C PRO A 37 -18.59 11.50 -1.12
N GLY A 38 -17.90 12.47 -1.73
CA GLY A 38 -16.44 12.59 -1.64
C GLY A 38 -15.96 12.87 -0.23
N GLY A 39 -16.65 13.75 0.50
CA GLY A 39 -16.34 13.99 1.92
C GLY A 39 -16.53 12.75 2.78
N LYS A 40 -17.61 11.98 2.58
CA LYS A 40 -17.79 10.68 3.24
C LYS A 40 -16.67 9.69 2.90
N SER A 41 -16.24 9.65 1.64
CA SER A 41 -15.15 8.79 1.20
C SER A 41 -13.79 9.21 1.78
N LEU A 42 -13.53 10.50 1.89
CA LEU A 42 -12.34 11.06 2.53
C LEU A 42 -12.29 10.69 4.01
N MET A 43 -13.40 10.82 4.73
CA MET A 43 -13.51 10.40 6.13
C MET A 43 -13.23 8.91 6.29
N ALA A 44 -13.84 8.07 5.44
CA ALA A 44 -13.63 6.63 5.47
C ALA A 44 -12.16 6.24 5.22
N LEU A 45 -11.52 6.87 4.23
CA LEU A 45 -10.08 6.70 3.96
C LEU A 45 -9.22 7.05 5.18
N ALA A 46 -9.46 8.22 5.79
CA ALA A 46 -8.70 8.67 6.94
C ALA A 46 -8.84 7.73 8.15
N LEU A 47 -10.06 7.25 8.42
CA LEU A 47 -10.32 6.29 9.50
C LEU A 47 -9.64 4.94 9.25
N LEU A 48 -9.76 4.40 8.04
CA LEU A 48 -9.13 3.12 7.67
C LEU A 48 -7.60 3.17 7.75
N LYS A 49 -6.98 4.22 7.20
CA LYS A 49 -5.52 4.44 7.26
C LYS A 49 -5.02 4.69 8.70
N SER A 50 -5.94 5.10 9.58
CA SER A 50 -5.69 5.24 11.02
C SER A 50 -6.03 3.98 11.83
N GLY A 51 -6.30 2.84 11.17
CA GLY A 51 -6.48 1.53 11.81
C GLY A 51 -7.91 1.22 12.28
N GLN A 52 -8.91 2.03 11.93
CA GLN A 52 -10.30 1.70 12.22
C GLN A 52 -10.78 0.50 11.39
N PRO A 53 -11.67 -0.36 11.94
CA PRO A 53 -12.12 -1.55 11.25
C PRO A 53 -13.09 -1.22 10.11
N LEU A 54 -13.25 -2.17 9.18
CA LEU A 54 -14.13 -2.01 8.01
C LEU A 54 -15.59 -1.79 8.40
N ASP A 55 -16.06 -2.38 9.49
CA ASP A 55 -17.44 -2.26 9.98
C ASP A 55 -17.72 -0.95 10.74
N HIS A 56 -16.71 -0.07 10.90
CA HIS A 56 -16.92 1.23 11.52
C HIS A 56 -18.02 2.03 10.78
N PRO A 57 -19.00 2.64 11.47
CA PRO A 57 -20.18 3.23 10.82
C PRO A 57 -19.85 4.27 9.74
N ARG A 58 -18.84 5.11 9.98
CA ARG A 58 -18.39 6.13 9.01
C ARG A 58 -17.66 5.53 7.81
N VAL A 59 -16.97 4.40 8.01
CA VAL A 59 -16.33 3.67 6.91
C VAL A 59 -17.39 3.04 6.03
N GLN A 60 -18.38 2.35 6.61
CA GLN A 60 -19.51 1.78 5.89
C GLN A 60 -20.31 2.85 5.13
N SER A 61 -20.56 4.02 5.75
CA SER A 61 -21.20 5.16 5.09
C SER A 61 -20.41 5.66 3.88
N GLY A 62 -19.08 5.79 3.98
CA GLY A 62 -18.22 6.18 2.87
C GLY A 62 -18.20 5.16 1.74
N LEU A 63 -18.14 3.86 2.06
CA LEU A 63 -18.19 2.78 1.06
C LEU A 63 -19.55 2.72 0.36
N ALA A 64 -20.65 2.87 1.10
CA ALA A 64 -21.99 2.92 0.52
C ALA A 64 -22.15 4.13 -0.43
N ALA A 65 -21.67 5.31 -0.02
CA ALA A 65 -21.69 6.51 -0.86
C ALA A 65 -20.83 6.34 -2.13
N ALA A 66 -19.64 5.75 -2.01
CA ALA A 66 -18.76 5.51 -3.15
C ALA A 66 -19.33 4.49 -4.14
N ARG A 67 -19.95 3.40 -3.64
CA ARG A 67 -20.64 2.42 -4.49
C ARG A 67 -21.85 3.03 -5.19
N ALA A 68 -22.63 3.86 -4.50
CA ALA A 68 -23.75 4.59 -5.09
C ALA A 68 -23.28 5.57 -6.17
N MET A 69 -22.17 6.28 -5.94
CA MET A 69 -21.55 7.18 -6.92
C MET A 69 -21.10 6.43 -8.16
N GLY A 70 -20.41 5.30 -8.03
CA GLY A 70 -19.98 4.50 -9.19
C GLY A 70 -21.13 3.78 -9.91
N ALA A 71 -22.24 3.50 -9.23
CA ALA A 71 -23.44 2.96 -9.86
C ALA A 71 -24.18 4.02 -10.70
N ASN A 72 -24.22 5.27 -10.22
CA ASN A 72 -24.88 6.39 -10.87
C ASN A 72 -23.92 7.59 -10.96
N VAL A 73 -22.93 7.47 -11.85
CA VAL A 73 -21.91 8.49 -12.02
C VAL A 73 -22.54 9.77 -12.58
N PRO A 74 -22.33 10.94 -11.97
CA PRO A 74 -23.01 12.16 -12.38
C PRO A 74 -22.43 12.69 -13.69
N SER A 75 -23.19 13.57 -14.35
CA SER A 75 -22.64 14.37 -15.46
C SER A 75 -21.50 15.26 -14.96
N HIS A 76 -20.62 15.64 -15.88
CA HIS A 76 -19.61 16.66 -15.62
C HIS A 76 -20.30 18.01 -15.36
N SER A 77 -20.33 18.44 -14.11
CA SER A 77 -20.96 19.68 -13.65
C SER A 77 -20.36 20.10 -12.32
N GLY A 78 -20.21 21.40 -12.11
CA GLY A 78 -19.65 21.95 -10.88
C GLY A 78 -18.31 21.31 -10.55
N ASP A 79 -18.19 20.82 -9.32
CA ASP A 79 -16.97 20.27 -8.74
C ASP A 79 -17.05 18.75 -8.50
N ASN A 80 -17.94 18.06 -9.23
CA ASN A 80 -18.16 16.60 -9.15
C ASN A 80 -16.88 15.77 -9.34
N VAL A 81 -15.84 16.32 -9.96
CA VAL A 81 -14.54 15.66 -10.11
C VAL A 81 -13.94 15.29 -8.75
N TYR A 82 -14.13 16.11 -7.71
CA TYR A 82 -13.65 15.79 -6.37
C TYR A 82 -14.38 14.58 -5.78
N ASP A 83 -15.72 14.57 -5.87
CA ASP A 83 -16.54 13.49 -5.34
C ASP A 83 -16.23 12.16 -6.05
N VAL A 84 -16.24 12.17 -7.39
CA VAL A 84 -15.93 10.97 -8.18
C VAL A 84 -14.50 10.48 -7.92
N GLY A 85 -13.52 11.40 -7.81
CA GLY A 85 -12.13 11.06 -7.53
C GLY A 85 -11.95 10.41 -6.15
N LEU A 86 -12.50 11.00 -5.10
CA LEU A 86 -12.41 10.46 -3.74
C LEU A 86 -13.14 9.11 -3.60
N CYS A 87 -14.31 8.96 -4.24
CA CYS A 87 -15.03 7.69 -4.26
C CYS A 87 -14.22 6.60 -5.01
N LEU A 88 -13.62 6.92 -6.16
CA LEU A 88 -12.77 6.00 -6.91
C LEU A 88 -11.57 5.55 -6.07
N ILE A 89 -10.87 6.50 -5.43
CA ILE A 89 -9.74 6.21 -4.54
C ILE A 89 -10.15 5.24 -3.43
N LEU A 90 -11.28 5.50 -2.74
CA LEU A 90 -11.75 4.62 -1.66
C LEU A 90 -12.06 3.19 -2.15
N LEU A 91 -12.79 3.04 -3.26
CA LEU A 91 -13.13 1.70 -3.75
C LEU A 91 -11.87 0.92 -4.18
N CYS A 92 -10.93 1.58 -4.85
CA CYS A 92 -9.66 0.96 -5.21
C CYS A 92 -8.81 0.59 -3.97
N GLU A 93 -8.85 1.36 -2.89
CA GLU A 93 -8.11 1.05 -1.66
C GLU A 93 -8.68 -0.17 -0.92
N VAL A 94 -10.01 -0.31 -0.90
CA VAL A 94 -10.70 -1.22 0.03
C VAL A 94 -11.20 -2.49 -0.64
N ASP A 95 -11.96 -2.37 -1.72
CA ASP A 95 -12.74 -3.46 -2.30
C ASP A 95 -12.82 -3.37 -3.83
N PRO A 96 -11.66 -3.47 -4.52
CA PRO A 96 -11.63 -3.34 -5.98
C PRO A 96 -12.39 -4.47 -6.69
N GLU A 97 -12.34 -5.69 -6.17
CA GLU A 97 -13.02 -6.85 -6.78
C GLU A 97 -14.54 -6.75 -6.62
N GLY A 98 -15.03 -6.47 -5.41
CA GLY A 98 -16.46 -6.34 -5.12
C GLY A 98 -17.11 -5.09 -5.71
N SER A 99 -16.31 -4.09 -6.12
CA SER A 99 -16.78 -2.83 -6.70
C SER A 99 -16.31 -2.62 -8.15
N SER A 100 -16.05 -3.71 -8.89
CA SER A 100 -15.43 -3.66 -10.23
C SER A 100 -16.20 -2.80 -11.24
N GLU A 101 -17.52 -2.95 -11.34
CA GLU A 101 -18.33 -2.18 -12.27
C GLU A 101 -18.37 -0.68 -11.90
N GLN A 102 -18.48 -0.38 -10.61
CA GLN A 102 -18.45 0.99 -10.09
C GLN A 102 -17.12 1.68 -10.40
N ILE A 103 -16.00 0.97 -10.25
CA ILE A 103 -14.67 1.48 -10.58
C ILE A 103 -14.55 1.73 -12.07
N LYS A 104 -14.96 0.80 -12.94
CA LYS A 104 -14.94 0.99 -14.40
C LYS A 104 -15.74 2.22 -14.83
N ASN A 105 -16.93 2.43 -14.27
CA ASN A 105 -17.77 3.59 -14.56
C ASN A 105 -17.09 4.90 -14.17
N MET A 106 -16.43 4.95 -13.01
CA MET A 106 -15.70 6.14 -12.56
C MET A 106 -14.41 6.37 -13.36
N VAL A 107 -13.69 5.33 -13.76
CA VAL A 107 -12.58 5.44 -14.72
C VAL A 107 -13.08 6.03 -16.02
N LYS A 108 -14.19 5.52 -16.57
CA LYS A 108 -14.82 6.06 -17.78
C LYS A 108 -15.15 7.55 -17.64
N TYR A 109 -15.67 7.99 -16.50
CA TYR A 109 -15.90 9.41 -16.24
C TYR A 109 -14.62 10.23 -16.38
N PHE A 110 -13.50 9.80 -15.81
CA PHE A 110 -12.23 10.51 -15.99
C PHE A 110 -11.76 10.50 -17.45
N VAL A 111 -11.95 9.41 -18.18
CA VAL A 111 -11.64 9.36 -19.63
C VAL A 111 -12.48 10.38 -20.41
N ASP A 112 -13.80 10.35 -20.22
CA ASP A 112 -14.76 11.16 -20.99
C ASP A 112 -14.67 12.67 -20.66
N THR A 113 -14.32 13.01 -19.42
CA THR A 113 -14.32 14.40 -18.93
C THR A 113 -12.95 15.07 -18.98
N GLN A 114 -11.92 14.37 -19.46
CA GLN A 114 -10.59 14.96 -19.63
C GLN A 114 -10.61 16.04 -20.72
N LYS A 115 -10.41 17.30 -20.31
CA LYS A 115 -10.45 18.48 -21.20
C LYS A 115 -9.42 18.38 -22.31
N PRO A 116 -9.62 18.98 -23.51
CA PRO A 116 -8.73 18.84 -24.66
C PRO A 116 -7.22 18.93 -24.33
N GLY A 117 -6.84 19.90 -23.49
CA GLY A 117 -5.46 20.06 -23.01
C GLY A 117 -4.90 18.86 -22.22
N GLY A 118 -5.71 18.15 -21.46
CA GLY A 118 -5.33 16.92 -20.73
C GLY A 118 -5.51 16.97 -19.22
N GLY A 119 -5.78 18.14 -18.64
CA GLY A 119 -6.19 18.27 -17.24
C GLY A 119 -7.68 18.01 -17.04
N TRP A 120 -8.08 17.95 -15.77
CA TRP A 120 -9.47 17.99 -15.33
C TRP A 120 -9.72 19.29 -14.57
N GLY A 121 -10.95 19.80 -14.65
CA GLY A 121 -11.37 21.03 -13.99
C GLY A 121 -12.86 21.26 -14.16
N TYR A 122 -13.36 22.41 -13.71
CA TYR A 122 -14.76 22.81 -13.88
C TYR A 122 -15.20 22.75 -15.34
N ARG A 123 -16.44 22.30 -15.59
CA ARG A 123 -16.98 22.15 -16.95
C ARG A 123 -16.83 23.40 -17.81
N ASP A 124 -17.18 24.55 -17.24
CA ASP A 124 -17.30 25.82 -17.96
C ASP A 124 -15.95 26.54 -18.15
N ASN A 125 -14.87 26.02 -17.56
CA ASN A 125 -13.52 26.54 -17.78
C ASN A 125 -12.87 25.88 -19.00
N ASP A 126 -12.11 26.63 -19.79
CA ASP A 126 -11.47 26.08 -21.01
C ASP A 126 -10.36 25.07 -20.72
N THR A 127 -9.66 25.23 -19.59
CA THR A 127 -8.51 24.40 -19.20
C THR A 127 -8.78 23.60 -17.91
N GLY A 128 -7.87 22.70 -17.55
CA GLY A 128 -7.91 22.01 -16.26
C GLY A 128 -7.34 22.86 -15.12
N ASP A 129 -7.50 22.37 -13.90
CA ASP A 129 -6.85 22.90 -12.70
C ASP A 129 -6.03 21.81 -12.00
N ASN A 130 -5.00 22.20 -11.27
CA ASN A 130 -4.10 21.25 -10.62
C ASN A 130 -4.74 20.52 -9.43
N SER A 131 -5.80 21.08 -8.84
CA SER A 131 -6.49 20.49 -7.70
C SER A 131 -7.37 19.31 -8.10
N MET A 132 -8.22 19.44 -9.11
CA MET A 132 -9.03 18.36 -9.65
C MET A 132 -8.18 17.33 -10.40
N THR A 133 -7.17 17.79 -11.14
CA THR A 133 -6.29 16.92 -11.91
C THR A 133 -5.55 15.91 -11.03
N GLN A 134 -5.08 16.29 -9.84
CA GLN A 134 -4.38 15.32 -8.98
C GLN A 134 -5.29 14.24 -8.40
N TYR A 135 -6.58 14.52 -8.17
CA TYR A 135 -7.54 13.49 -7.73
C TYR A 135 -7.83 12.50 -8.85
N GLY A 136 -7.97 13.00 -10.08
CA GLY A 136 -8.06 12.15 -11.27
C GLY A 136 -6.79 11.30 -11.45
N ALA A 137 -5.61 11.90 -11.34
CA ALA A 137 -4.34 11.20 -11.44
C ALA A 137 -4.21 10.08 -10.40
N LEU A 138 -4.52 10.35 -9.12
CA LEU A 138 -4.43 9.34 -8.06
C LEU A 138 -5.49 8.24 -8.22
N GLY A 139 -6.73 8.60 -8.57
CA GLY A 139 -7.79 7.63 -8.82
C GLY A 139 -7.45 6.68 -9.98
N LEU A 140 -6.97 7.22 -11.10
CA LEU A 140 -6.52 6.43 -12.24
C LEU A 140 -5.27 5.60 -11.92
N TRP A 141 -4.34 6.15 -11.14
CA TRP A 141 -3.17 5.40 -10.67
C TRP A 141 -3.59 4.18 -9.84
N LEU A 142 -4.46 4.37 -8.84
CA LEU A 142 -4.97 3.28 -8.01
C LEU A 142 -5.80 2.27 -8.80
N ALA A 143 -6.61 2.72 -9.76
CA ALA A 143 -7.38 1.84 -10.64
C ALA A 143 -6.45 0.94 -11.46
N GLN A 144 -5.43 1.51 -12.11
CA GLN A 144 -4.44 0.73 -12.86
C GLN A 144 -3.72 -0.27 -11.96
N ARG A 145 -3.26 0.17 -10.78
CA ARG A 145 -2.58 -0.70 -9.81
C ARG A 145 -3.50 -1.77 -9.22
N SER A 146 -4.80 -1.59 -9.29
CA SER A 146 -5.82 -2.56 -8.89
C SER A 146 -6.28 -3.48 -10.04
N GLY A 147 -5.63 -3.41 -11.20
CA GLY A 147 -5.89 -4.30 -12.34
C GLY A 147 -6.92 -3.78 -13.35
N PHE A 148 -7.39 -2.55 -13.22
CA PHE A 148 -8.31 -1.93 -14.18
C PHE A 148 -7.53 -1.31 -15.34
N GLU A 149 -8.12 -1.37 -16.53
CA GLU A 149 -7.54 -0.72 -17.70
C GLU A 149 -7.66 0.80 -17.59
N VAL A 150 -6.54 1.48 -17.83
CA VAL A 150 -6.48 2.95 -17.94
C VAL A 150 -5.79 3.29 -19.26
N PRO A 151 -6.47 3.98 -20.20
CA PRO A 151 -5.89 4.23 -21.51
C PRO A 151 -4.61 5.06 -21.44
N ILE A 152 -3.54 4.59 -22.09
CA ILE A 152 -2.25 5.31 -22.19
C ILE A 152 -2.44 6.75 -22.71
N PRO A 153 -3.26 7.03 -23.74
CA PRO A 153 -3.47 8.41 -24.22
C PRO A 153 -4.01 9.38 -23.18
N VAL A 154 -4.79 8.88 -22.20
CA VAL A 154 -5.29 9.71 -21.08
C VAL A 154 -4.14 10.13 -20.18
N ILE A 155 -3.22 9.22 -19.90
CA ILE A 155 -2.04 9.51 -19.07
C ILE A 155 -1.02 10.38 -19.82
N GLU A 156 -0.84 10.18 -21.12
CA GLU A 156 -0.01 11.04 -21.97
C GLU A 156 -0.49 12.50 -21.94
N ARG A 157 -1.80 12.71 -22.10
CA ARG A 157 -2.42 14.03 -22.06
C ARG A 157 -2.32 14.66 -20.69
N LEU A 158 -2.53 13.90 -19.61
CA LEU A 158 -2.29 14.36 -18.24
C LEU A 158 -0.87 14.90 -18.07
N CYS A 159 0.14 14.08 -18.40
CA CYS A 159 1.54 14.47 -18.27
C CYS A 159 1.86 15.71 -19.11
N ASN A 160 1.47 15.72 -20.39
CA ASN A 160 1.74 16.84 -21.27
C ASN A 160 1.02 18.12 -20.84
N TRP A 161 -0.19 18.05 -20.29
CA TRP A 161 -0.88 19.20 -19.74
C TRP A 161 -0.12 19.83 -18.57
N VAL A 162 0.31 19.01 -17.60
CA VAL A 162 1.12 19.48 -16.46
C VAL A 162 2.43 20.11 -16.94
N LEU A 163 3.10 19.51 -17.93
CA LEU A 163 4.34 20.04 -18.51
C LEU A 163 4.14 21.40 -19.20
N ARG A 164 3.01 21.61 -19.88
CA ARG A 164 2.70 22.87 -20.58
C ARG A 164 2.28 23.99 -19.63
N CYS A 165 1.61 23.66 -18.53
CA CYS A 165 1.11 24.66 -17.56
C CYS A 165 2.15 25.03 -16.49
N GLN A 166 3.43 24.70 -16.68
CA GLN A 166 4.48 25.09 -15.75
C GLN A 166 4.91 26.55 -15.96
N ASP A 167 4.91 27.32 -14.88
CA ASP A 167 5.37 28.71 -14.85
C ASP A 167 6.90 28.81 -15.09
N PRO A 168 7.42 29.91 -15.68
CA PRO A 168 8.86 30.13 -15.80
C PRO A 168 9.66 29.95 -14.49
N SER A 169 9.08 30.26 -13.33
CA SER A 169 9.68 30.03 -12.00
C SER A 169 9.83 28.54 -11.64
N GLY A 170 9.19 27.63 -12.37
CA GLY A 170 9.10 26.20 -12.08
C GLY A 170 7.83 25.80 -11.32
N ALA A 171 7.02 26.76 -10.87
CA ALA A 171 5.78 26.52 -10.15
C ALA A 171 4.59 26.22 -11.07
N TRP A 172 3.42 26.04 -10.44
CA TRP A 172 2.12 25.90 -11.10
C TRP A 172 1.08 26.73 -10.35
N GLY A 173 0.15 27.32 -11.12
CA GLY A 173 -1.03 28.01 -10.62
C GLY A 173 -2.18 27.07 -10.28
N TYR A 174 -3.30 27.61 -9.82
CA TYR A 174 -4.53 26.82 -9.64
C TYR A 174 -5.09 26.34 -10.98
N GLN A 175 -5.63 27.27 -11.77
CA GLN A 175 -6.11 27.04 -13.13
C GLN A 175 -4.94 27.13 -14.12
N GLY A 176 -4.76 26.13 -14.97
CA GLY A 176 -3.64 26.11 -15.91
C GLY A 176 -3.83 27.11 -17.05
N ASN A 177 -2.91 28.06 -17.20
CA ASN A 177 -2.78 28.84 -18.42
C ASN A 177 -1.99 28.00 -19.44
N ASP A 178 -2.72 27.31 -20.32
CA ASP A 178 -2.17 26.34 -21.27
C ASP A 178 -1.85 27.04 -22.62
N PRO A 179 -0.57 27.13 -23.02
CA PRO A 179 -0.15 27.76 -24.28
C PRO A 179 -0.56 26.98 -25.55
N GLY A 180 -1.25 25.84 -25.39
CA GLY A 180 -1.82 25.04 -26.47
C GLY A 180 -1.11 23.71 -26.68
N VAL A 181 -1.84 22.70 -27.15
CA VAL A 181 -1.31 21.35 -27.36
C VAL A 181 -0.08 21.36 -28.27
N GLY A 182 1.02 20.77 -27.79
CA GLY A 182 2.32 20.74 -28.49
C GLY A 182 3.23 21.94 -28.22
N ASN A 183 2.71 23.04 -27.64
CA ASN A 183 3.51 24.19 -27.25
C ASN A 183 3.99 24.05 -25.80
N PHE A 184 5.30 23.84 -25.60
CA PHE A 184 5.90 23.71 -24.26
C PHE A 184 6.67 24.97 -23.82
N GLN A 185 6.44 26.11 -24.48
CA GLN A 185 6.95 27.39 -24.00
C GLN A 185 6.24 27.76 -22.69
N ARG A 186 7.00 27.86 -21.60
CA ARG A 186 6.45 28.25 -20.30
C ARG A 186 5.86 29.66 -20.37
N VAL A 187 4.64 29.80 -19.87
CA VAL A 187 3.92 31.07 -19.75
C VAL A 187 3.58 31.33 -18.30
N SER A 188 3.44 32.61 -17.93
CA SER A 188 3.13 32.98 -16.55
C SER A 188 1.80 32.37 -16.10
N GLN A 189 1.81 31.80 -14.89
CA GLN A 189 0.66 31.24 -14.22
C GLN A 189 0.15 32.20 -13.13
N ALA A 190 -1.16 32.22 -12.92
CA ALA A 190 -1.80 32.95 -11.83
C ALA A 190 -2.05 32.04 -10.63
N ASP A 191 -2.24 32.64 -9.45
CA ASP A 191 -2.59 31.91 -8.22
C ASP A 191 -1.62 30.78 -7.85
N ILE A 192 -0.32 31.08 -7.94
CA ILE A 192 0.74 30.15 -7.56
C ILE A 192 0.73 29.96 -6.05
N ARG A 193 0.59 28.71 -5.61
CA ARG A 193 0.60 28.28 -4.20
C ARG A 193 1.38 26.99 -4.06
N LEU A 194 2.03 26.76 -2.92
CA LEU A 194 2.76 25.52 -2.66
C LEU A 194 1.89 24.27 -2.84
N THR A 195 0.61 24.34 -2.45
CA THR A 195 -0.37 23.27 -2.67
C THR A 195 -0.52 22.90 -4.14
N MET A 196 -0.53 23.89 -5.03
CA MET A 196 -0.66 23.65 -6.48
C MET A 196 0.63 23.10 -7.08
N VAL A 197 1.79 23.50 -6.56
CA VAL A 197 3.07 22.90 -6.94
C VAL A 197 3.13 21.44 -6.52
N CYS A 198 2.74 21.10 -5.28
CA CYS A 198 2.65 19.71 -4.81
C CYS A 198 1.63 18.90 -5.63
N ALA A 199 0.47 19.50 -5.95
CA ALA A 199 -0.56 18.88 -6.77
C ALA A 199 -0.07 18.51 -8.18
N ALA A 200 0.58 19.47 -8.85
CA ALA A 200 1.12 19.31 -10.19
C ALA A 200 2.27 18.29 -10.21
N LEU A 201 3.22 18.41 -9.27
CA LEU A 201 4.32 17.45 -9.14
C LEU A 201 3.79 16.04 -8.85
N GLY A 202 2.88 15.90 -7.89
CA GLY A 202 2.25 14.61 -7.58
C GLY A 202 1.59 13.99 -8.81
N SER A 203 0.82 14.79 -9.57
CA SER A 203 0.19 14.35 -10.82
C SER A 203 1.21 13.91 -11.87
N LEU A 204 2.30 14.66 -12.02
CA LEU A 204 3.38 14.32 -12.95
C LEU A 204 4.11 13.04 -12.53
N TYR A 205 4.43 12.86 -11.24
CA TYR A 205 5.03 11.63 -10.73
C TYR A 205 4.10 10.43 -10.94
N MET A 206 2.80 10.55 -10.62
CA MET A 206 1.81 9.49 -10.85
C MET A 206 1.69 9.12 -12.34
N GLY A 207 1.55 10.11 -13.22
CA GLY A 207 1.43 9.85 -14.66
C GLY A 207 2.70 9.25 -15.26
N THR A 208 3.87 9.76 -14.86
CA THR A 208 5.15 9.23 -15.34
C THR A 208 5.45 7.84 -14.78
N ASP A 209 5.00 7.52 -13.57
CA ASP A 209 5.04 6.18 -13.00
C ASP A 209 4.18 5.17 -13.81
N LEU A 210 2.98 5.58 -14.25
CA LEU A 210 2.10 4.79 -15.12
C LEU A 210 2.67 4.58 -16.52
N LEU A 211 3.41 5.55 -17.06
CA LEU A 211 4.07 5.47 -18.37
C LEU A 211 5.46 4.84 -18.33
N ASN A 212 5.93 4.48 -17.13
CA ASN A 212 7.27 3.97 -16.87
C ASN A 212 8.42 4.95 -17.26
N ILE A 213 8.19 6.25 -17.05
CA ILE A 213 9.14 7.36 -17.26
C ILE A 213 9.62 7.87 -15.88
N ASN A 214 10.30 7.00 -15.13
CA ASN A 214 10.72 7.28 -13.75
C ASN A 214 12.24 7.13 -13.57
N ASP A 215 12.79 7.80 -12.56
CA ASP A 215 14.25 7.86 -12.34
C ASP A 215 14.82 6.52 -11.82
N ARG A 216 14.05 5.75 -11.05
CA ARG A 216 14.43 4.40 -10.60
C ARG A 216 14.75 3.47 -11.78
N ARG A 217 14.00 3.56 -12.89
CA ARG A 217 14.27 2.80 -14.13
C ARG A 217 15.63 3.18 -14.71
N ARG A 218 15.99 4.47 -14.71
CA ARG A 218 17.30 4.94 -15.18
C ARG A 218 18.44 4.46 -14.28
N ALA A 219 18.21 4.40 -12.96
CA ALA A 219 19.18 3.86 -12.01
C ALA A 219 19.43 2.37 -12.24
N ASP A 220 18.40 1.60 -12.61
CA ASP A 220 18.53 0.17 -12.96
C ASP A 220 19.20 -0.07 -14.33
N GLU A 221 19.08 0.86 -15.28
CA GLU A 221 19.79 0.78 -16.58
C GLU A 221 21.31 1.03 -16.42
N GLY A 222 21.74 1.74 -15.37
CA GLY A 222 23.15 2.08 -15.09
C GLY A 222 23.86 1.16 -14.10
N LYS A 223 23.14 0.28 -13.40
CA LYS A 223 23.73 -0.72 -12.49
C LYS A 223 23.98 -2.01 -13.25
N GLY A 224 25.15 -2.10 -13.89
CA GLY A 224 25.75 -3.43 -14.05
C GLY A 224 25.96 -3.98 -12.65
N PHE A 225 25.26 -5.05 -12.28
CA PHE A 225 25.62 -5.79 -11.08
C PHE A 225 27.12 -6.10 -11.16
N ASN A 226 27.86 -5.89 -10.07
CA ASN A 226 29.27 -6.26 -9.98
C ASN A 226 29.35 -7.79 -9.83
N LEU A 227 28.91 -8.49 -10.87
CA LEU A 227 28.80 -9.94 -10.91
C LEU A 227 30.19 -10.52 -11.14
N PRO A 228 30.57 -11.57 -10.41
CA PRO A 228 31.71 -12.39 -10.79
C PRO A 228 31.59 -12.79 -12.26
N GLY A 229 32.70 -12.88 -13.01
CA GLY A 229 32.70 -13.07 -14.47
C GLY A 229 31.99 -14.34 -15.00
N PHE A 230 31.56 -15.24 -14.11
CA PHE A 230 30.78 -16.43 -14.42
C PHE A 230 29.26 -16.25 -14.24
N VAL A 231 28.78 -15.13 -13.68
CA VAL A 231 27.36 -14.81 -13.55
C VAL A 231 27.03 -13.65 -14.48
N ARG A 232 25.98 -13.82 -15.28
CA ARG A 232 25.41 -12.76 -16.11
C ARG A 232 23.95 -12.56 -15.73
N GLU A 233 23.55 -11.30 -15.56
CA GLU A 233 22.13 -10.97 -15.42
C GLU A 233 21.39 -11.38 -16.69
N VAL A 234 20.47 -12.33 -16.56
CA VAL A 234 19.55 -12.72 -17.64
C VAL A 234 18.21 -12.03 -17.38
N LYS A 235 17.97 -10.93 -18.10
CA LYS A 235 16.65 -10.27 -18.10
C LYS A 235 15.70 -11.09 -18.96
N THR A 236 14.58 -11.55 -18.41
CA THR A 236 13.56 -12.25 -19.20
C THR A 236 12.95 -11.29 -20.24
N PRO A 237 12.38 -11.79 -21.35
CA PRO A 237 11.59 -10.97 -22.26
C PRO A 237 10.49 -10.16 -21.54
N GLU A 238 9.90 -10.74 -20.50
CA GLU A 238 8.92 -10.09 -19.61
C GLU A 238 9.54 -8.97 -18.77
N ASP A 239 10.77 -9.13 -18.24
CA ASP A 239 11.50 -8.07 -17.52
C ASP A 239 11.84 -6.91 -18.45
N LEU A 240 12.31 -7.23 -19.65
CA LEU A 240 12.62 -6.25 -20.68
C LEU A 240 11.37 -5.53 -21.18
N ALA A 241 10.22 -6.22 -21.27
CA ALA A 241 8.94 -5.62 -21.63
C ALA A 241 8.39 -4.72 -20.50
N ARG A 242 8.48 -5.16 -19.24
CA ARG A 242 8.03 -4.40 -18.06
C ARG A 242 8.82 -3.11 -17.83
N ASN A 243 10.08 -3.06 -18.27
CA ASN A 243 10.94 -1.90 -18.11
C ASN A 243 10.95 -0.94 -19.31
N LYS A 244 10.16 -1.19 -20.36
CA LYS A 244 10.05 -0.24 -21.48
C LYS A 244 9.19 0.96 -21.10
N ILE A 245 9.62 2.13 -21.55
CA ILE A 245 8.76 3.31 -21.61
C ILE A 245 7.59 2.97 -22.54
N LEU A 246 6.37 3.24 -22.07
CA LEU A 246 5.15 2.83 -22.77
C LEU A 246 4.77 3.76 -23.93
N THR A 247 5.41 4.93 -24.03
CA THR A 247 5.10 5.95 -25.03
C THR A 247 6.26 6.89 -25.36
N LYS A 248 6.29 7.43 -26.58
CA LYS A 248 7.17 8.55 -26.98
C LYS A 248 6.45 9.90 -26.98
N ALA A 249 5.14 9.94 -26.73
CA ALA A 249 4.35 11.17 -26.75
C ALA A 249 4.63 12.09 -25.55
N VAL A 250 5.24 11.55 -24.48
CA VAL A 250 5.72 12.30 -23.33
C VAL A 250 7.24 12.30 -23.32
N ASP A 251 7.83 13.49 -23.47
CA ASP A 251 9.28 13.62 -23.54
C ASP A 251 9.95 13.44 -22.16
N ALA A 252 10.79 12.42 -22.03
CA ALA A 252 11.43 12.08 -20.77
C ALA A 252 12.44 13.13 -20.29
N GLY A 253 13.07 13.89 -21.19
CA GLY A 253 13.98 14.98 -20.85
C GLY A 253 13.23 16.16 -20.22
N ARG A 254 12.10 16.54 -20.82
CA ARG A 254 11.20 17.57 -20.34
C ARG A 254 10.59 17.20 -19.01
N VAL A 255 10.20 15.94 -18.81
CA VAL A 255 9.76 15.41 -17.50
C VAL A 255 10.82 15.65 -16.43
N THR A 256 12.07 15.24 -16.68
CA THR A 256 13.17 15.43 -15.71
C THR A 256 13.39 16.92 -15.40
N GLN A 257 13.44 17.78 -16.42
CA GLN A 257 13.61 19.23 -16.24
C GLN A 257 12.45 19.85 -15.47
N SER A 258 11.21 19.42 -15.74
CA SER A 258 10.01 19.94 -15.08
C SER A 258 9.93 19.52 -13.61
N LYS A 259 10.19 18.25 -13.30
CA LYS A 259 10.31 17.74 -11.92
C LYS A 259 11.38 18.51 -11.13
N ALA A 260 12.56 18.71 -11.73
CA ALA A 260 13.65 19.45 -11.10
C ALA A 260 13.27 20.92 -10.82
N ALA A 261 12.68 21.62 -11.80
CA ALA A 261 12.27 23.01 -11.64
C ALA A 261 11.20 23.18 -10.54
N GLY A 262 10.19 22.30 -10.51
CA GLY A 262 9.16 22.30 -9.47
C GLY A 262 9.72 22.06 -8.07
N ARG A 263 10.61 21.08 -7.93
CA ARG A 263 11.30 20.80 -6.67
C ARG A 263 12.17 21.98 -6.21
N ASN A 264 12.92 22.60 -7.12
CA ASN A 264 13.74 23.76 -6.80
C ASN A 264 12.86 24.92 -6.29
N PHE A 265 11.70 25.13 -6.91
CA PHE A 265 10.72 26.09 -6.42
C PHE A 265 10.22 25.75 -5.01
N LEU A 266 9.85 24.49 -4.73
CA LEU A 266 9.42 24.05 -3.40
C LEU A 266 10.53 24.27 -2.36
N THR A 267 11.77 23.88 -2.65
CA THR A 267 12.90 24.06 -1.74
C THR A 267 13.14 25.54 -1.43
N ALA A 268 13.08 26.41 -2.44
CA ALA A 268 13.31 27.85 -2.26
C ALA A 268 12.19 28.57 -1.50
N ASN A 269 10.96 28.05 -1.56
CA ASN A 269 9.76 28.70 -1.01
C ASN A 269 9.11 27.90 0.12
N PHE A 270 9.79 26.88 0.65
CA PHE A 270 9.19 25.93 1.58
C PHE A 270 8.64 26.63 2.83
N THR A 271 7.37 26.40 3.12
CA THR A 271 6.76 26.67 4.43
C THR A 271 5.79 25.55 4.74
N ILE A 272 5.81 25.06 5.98
CA ILE A 272 4.81 24.11 6.46
C ILE A 272 3.47 24.79 6.77
N ALA A 273 3.45 26.12 6.78
CA ALA A 273 2.34 26.97 7.18
C ALA A 273 1.89 27.88 6.04
N PRO A 274 1.16 27.35 5.04
CA PRO A 274 0.56 28.19 4.01
C PRO A 274 -0.56 29.05 4.64
N ASN A 275 -0.93 30.12 3.94
CA ASN A 275 -1.92 31.10 4.39
C ASN A 275 -3.39 30.71 4.07
N MET A 276 -3.61 29.59 3.38
CA MET A 276 -4.93 29.05 3.05
C MET A 276 -4.83 27.57 2.65
N TRP A 277 -5.93 26.82 2.80
CA TRP A 277 -6.00 25.39 2.46
C TRP A 277 -4.86 24.56 3.07
N ASP A 278 -4.58 24.78 4.34
CA ASP A 278 -3.36 24.34 4.99
C ASP A 278 -3.30 22.85 5.28
N TYR A 279 -4.43 22.19 5.54
CA TYR A 279 -4.48 20.74 5.72
C TYR A 279 -4.55 20.02 4.37
N TYR A 280 -5.26 20.60 3.40
CA TYR A 280 -5.17 20.15 2.02
C TYR A 280 -3.73 20.22 1.48
N TYR A 281 -2.99 21.30 1.82
CA TYR A 281 -1.57 21.42 1.51
C TYR A 281 -0.74 20.30 2.13
N LEU A 282 -0.92 20.02 3.43
CA LEU A 282 -0.19 18.94 4.09
C LEU A 282 -0.42 17.61 3.37
N TYR A 283 -1.67 17.28 3.02
CA TYR A 283 -1.94 16.04 2.31
C TYR A 283 -1.37 16.02 0.88
N ALA A 284 -1.42 17.15 0.16
CA ALA A 284 -0.77 17.27 -1.15
C ALA A 284 0.76 17.11 -1.06
N LEU A 285 1.39 17.66 -0.02
CA LEU A 285 2.82 17.53 0.26
C LEU A 285 3.19 16.07 0.54
N GLU A 286 2.47 15.38 1.44
CA GLU A 286 2.69 13.96 1.74
C GLU A 286 2.55 13.08 0.49
N ARG A 287 1.55 13.35 -0.34
CA ARG A 287 1.33 12.64 -1.59
C ARG A 287 2.49 12.84 -2.56
N TYR A 288 2.87 14.09 -2.81
CA TYR A 288 3.99 14.41 -3.71
C TYR A 288 5.29 13.77 -3.22
N GLU A 289 5.62 13.91 -1.94
CA GLU A 289 6.85 13.36 -1.37
C GLU A 289 6.87 11.83 -1.44
N SER A 290 5.74 11.16 -1.19
CA SER A 290 5.65 9.70 -1.30
C SER A 290 5.81 9.21 -2.75
N PHE A 291 5.26 9.93 -3.73
CA PHE A 291 5.48 9.62 -5.14
C PHE A 291 6.90 10.00 -5.62
N HIS A 292 7.51 11.01 -5.03
CA HIS A 292 8.91 11.33 -5.27
C HIS A 292 9.82 10.20 -4.77
N GLU A 293 9.63 9.72 -3.54
CA GLU A 293 10.33 8.56 -2.97
C GLU A 293 10.19 7.31 -3.88
N LEU A 294 8.98 7.07 -4.39
CA LEU A 294 8.70 6.00 -5.35
C LEU A 294 9.43 6.20 -6.69
N ASP A 295 9.54 7.44 -7.18
CA ASP A 295 10.23 7.75 -8.44
C ASP A 295 11.73 7.55 -8.33
N VAL A 296 12.35 7.91 -7.20
CA VAL A 296 13.79 7.69 -6.95
C VAL A 296 14.12 6.29 -6.44
N GLY A 297 13.13 5.50 -6.03
CA GLY A 297 13.31 4.17 -5.48
C GLY A 297 13.96 4.14 -4.10
N ARG A 298 13.93 5.26 -3.35
CA ARG A 298 14.49 5.36 -2.00
C ARG A 298 13.64 6.26 -1.11
N LYS A 299 13.50 5.86 0.15
CA LYS A 299 12.82 6.63 1.19
C LYS A 299 13.83 7.42 2.01
N ASP A 300 13.52 8.67 2.34
CA ASP A 300 14.24 9.39 3.38
C ASP A 300 13.76 8.88 4.75
N PRO A 301 14.64 8.29 5.59
CA PRO A 301 14.24 7.80 6.90
C PRO A 301 13.89 8.94 7.87
N LYS A 302 14.29 10.19 7.60
CA LYS A 302 14.08 11.35 8.49
C LYS A 302 13.68 12.60 7.68
N PRO A 303 12.53 12.56 6.98
CA PRO A 303 12.15 13.67 6.11
C PRO A 303 11.80 14.91 6.92
N ALA A 304 12.57 15.98 6.75
CA ALA A 304 12.39 17.25 7.48
C ALA A 304 10.99 17.85 7.30
N TRP A 305 10.36 17.65 6.13
CA TRP A 305 9.00 18.10 5.84
C TRP A 305 7.96 17.39 6.73
N TYR A 306 8.18 16.12 7.07
CA TYR A 306 7.27 15.34 7.90
C TYR A 306 7.37 15.79 9.34
N ASP A 307 8.58 15.95 9.87
CA ASP A 307 8.82 16.49 11.22
C ASP A 307 8.22 17.89 11.39
N ALA A 308 8.37 18.76 10.39
CA ALA A 308 7.75 20.08 10.40
C ALA A 308 6.22 19.98 10.47
N GLY A 309 5.62 19.09 9.67
CA GLY A 309 4.17 18.88 9.66
C GLY A 309 3.64 18.28 10.95
N VAL A 310 4.32 17.29 11.53
CA VAL A 310 3.97 16.70 12.83
C VAL A 310 3.98 17.77 13.92
N LYS A 311 5.03 18.60 14.00
CA LYS A 311 5.13 19.70 14.98
C LYS A 311 4.01 20.73 14.80
N ARG A 312 3.67 21.07 13.56
CA ARG A 312 2.53 21.96 13.26
C ARG A 312 1.21 21.35 13.72
N LEU A 313 0.96 20.08 13.38
CA LEU A 313 -0.29 19.41 13.75
C LEU A 313 -0.42 19.27 15.27
N GLN A 314 0.69 19.04 15.97
CA GLN A 314 0.72 18.95 17.42
C GLN A 314 0.35 20.29 18.08
N SER A 315 0.85 21.42 17.57
CA SER A 315 0.51 22.74 18.12
C SER A 315 -0.89 23.23 17.73
N ALA A 316 -1.46 22.69 16.65
CA ALA A 316 -2.77 23.13 16.12
C ALA A 316 -3.96 22.26 16.55
N GLN A 317 -3.73 21.06 17.08
CA GLN A 317 -4.82 20.14 17.46
C GLN A 317 -5.68 20.73 18.58
N GLN A 318 -7.00 20.73 18.39
CA GLN A 318 -7.96 21.22 19.37
C GLN A 318 -8.21 20.20 20.50
N PRO A 319 -8.76 20.63 21.66
CA PRO A 319 -8.95 19.74 22.81
C PRO A 319 -9.82 18.50 22.54
N ASP A 320 -10.78 18.60 21.63
CA ASP A 320 -11.66 17.50 21.18
C ASP A 320 -11.03 16.64 20.06
N GLY A 321 -9.82 16.97 19.63
CA GLY A 321 -9.01 16.20 18.69
C GLY A 321 -9.06 16.66 17.24
N HIS A 322 -9.92 17.63 16.89
CA HIS A 322 -10.01 18.11 15.52
C HIS A 322 -8.92 19.12 15.17
N TRP A 323 -8.81 19.38 13.87
CA TRP A 323 -8.03 20.48 13.35
C TRP A 323 -8.91 21.45 12.58
N LYS A 324 -8.75 22.74 12.88
CA LYS A 324 -9.49 23.82 12.22
C LYS A 324 -8.64 24.42 11.10
N GLY A 325 -9.07 24.21 9.86
CA GLY A 325 -8.46 24.79 8.67
C GLY A 325 -8.68 26.28 8.50
N LEU A 326 -7.78 26.92 7.74
CA LEU A 326 -7.90 28.33 7.39
C LEU A 326 -8.98 28.60 6.34
N SER A 327 -9.28 27.64 5.47
CA SER A 327 -10.24 27.81 4.37
C SER A 327 -11.06 26.55 4.06
N GLU A 328 -11.08 25.58 4.98
CA GLU A 328 -11.66 24.26 4.77
C GLU A 328 -12.44 23.82 6.01
N ASP A 329 -13.45 22.98 5.80
CA ASP A 329 -14.28 22.42 6.87
C ASP A 329 -13.46 21.59 7.86
N ALA A 330 -13.77 21.67 9.16
CA ALA A 330 -13.01 21.00 10.21
C ALA A 330 -12.98 19.46 10.06
N THR A 331 -14.04 18.86 9.52
CA THR A 331 -14.10 17.42 9.22
C THR A 331 -13.11 17.06 8.12
N VAL A 332 -13.08 17.86 7.06
CA VAL A 332 -12.15 17.71 5.92
C VAL A 332 -10.70 17.93 6.36
N SER A 333 -10.44 19.01 7.12
CA SER A 333 -9.12 19.32 7.67
C SER A 333 -8.61 18.19 8.57
N THR A 334 -9.47 17.67 9.43
CA THR A 334 -9.11 16.55 10.31
C THR A 334 -8.80 15.28 9.51
N ALA A 335 -9.58 14.98 8.47
CA ALA A 335 -9.29 13.84 7.60
C ALA A 335 -7.94 13.99 6.88
N PHE A 336 -7.62 15.17 6.35
CA PHE A 336 -6.31 15.43 5.74
C PHE A 336 -5.15 15.37 6.74
N ALA A 337 -5.34 15.90 7.96
CA ALA A 337 -4.35 15.78 9.03
C ALA A 337 -4.02 14.32 9.36
N LEU A 338 -5.05 13.47 9.49
CA LEU A 338 -4.87 12.04 9.73
C LEU A 338 -4.13 11.36 8.57
N LEU A 339 -4.52 11.64 7.33
CA LEU A 339 -3.87 11.07 6.14
C LEU A 339 -2.39 11.49 6.03
N PHE A 340 -2.05 12.72 6.44
CA PHE A 340 -0.67 13.18 6.55
C PHE A 340 0.11 12.43 7.64
N LEU A 341 -0.41 12.40 8.88
CA LEU A 341 0.22 11.75 10.03
C LEU A 341 0.44 10.25 9.80
N ARG A 342 -0.42 9.61 9.02
CA ARG A 342 -0.30 8.18 8.69
C ARG A 342 0.58 7.92 7.48
N ARG A 343 1.11 8.95 6.81
CA ARG A 343 1.78 8.84 5.50
C ARG A 343 0.97 7.94 4.56
N SER A 344 -0.32 8.25 4.44
CA SER A 344 -1.31 7.38 3.82
C SER A 344 -0.99 7.03 2.36
N THR A 345 -0.41 7.96 1.59
CA THR A 345 -0.02 7.71 0.20
C THR A 345 1.14 6.72 0.14
N ALA A 346 2.14 6.85 1.03
CA ALA A 346 3.24 5.88 1.12
C ALA A 346 2.73 4.46 1.43
N GLU A 347 1.73 4.33 2.31
CA GLU A 347 1.10 3.05 2.62
C GLU A 347 0.37 2.46 1.40
N SER A 348 -0.40 3.28 0.68
CA SER A 348 -1.06 2.90 -0.56
C SER A 348 -0.08 2.44 -1.64
N ILE A 349 1.02 3.18 -1.80
CA ILE A 349 2.11 2.80 -2.71
C ILE A 349 2.71 1.46 -2.28
N LYS A 350 3.00 1.26 -1.00
CA LYS A 350 3.53 -0.02 -0.51
C LYS A 350 2.58 -1.18 -0.80
N LYS A 351 1.26 -1.01 -0.59
CA LYS A 351 0.23 -2.02 -0.84
C LYS A 351 0.07 -2.37 -2.33
N ARG A 352 0.31 -1.41 -3.22
CA ARG A 352 -0.08 -1.48 -4.65
C ARG A 352 1.08 -1.43 -5.62
N SER A 353 2.27 -1.06 -5.19
CA SER A 353 3.45 -1.12 -6.03
C SER A 353 3.86 -2.58 -6.19
N ARG A 354 4.03 -3.00 -7.43
CA ARG A 354 4.80 -4.21 -7.76
C ARG A 354 6.32 -3.97 -7.58
N VAL A 355 6.72 -2.77 -7.13
CA VAL A 355 8.06 -2.20 -7.31
C VAL A 355 8.80 -2.01 -5.97
N PHE A 356 8.11 -2.03 -4.84
CA PHE A 356 8.76 -2.25 -3.54
C PHE A 356 9.00 -3.74 -3.23
N ASP A 357 8.61 -4.64 -4.15
CA ASP A 357 9.21 -5.97 -4.25
C ASP A 357 10.48 -5.83 -5.09
N GLU A 358 11.63 -5.63 -4.44
CA GLU A 358 12.93 -5.92 -5.06
C GLU A 358 12.84 -7.32 -5.68
N GLY A 359 13.13 -7.42 -6.99
CA GLY A 359 13.46 -8.66 -7.69
C GLY A 359 12.60 -9.88 -7.37
N ARG A 360 11.32 -9.88 -7.77
CA ARG A 360 10.50 -11.10 -7.72
C ARG A 360 10.98 -12.12 -8.77
N LEU A 361 12.05 -12.87 -8.47
CA LEU A 361 12.36 -14.13 -9.17
C LEU A 361 11.17 -15.08 -8.99
N VAL A 362 11.02 -16.04 -9.90
CA VAL A 362 9.98 -17.09 -9.85
C VAL A 362 9.96 -17.71 -8.44
N GLY A 363 9.06 -17.23 -7.57
CA GLY A 363 9.09 -17.55 -6.14
C GLY A 363 8.84 -16.38 -5.16
N GLY A 364 9.06 -15.11 -5.53
CA GLY A 364 8.61 -13.99 -4.69
C GLY A 364 9.63 -13.16 -3.91
N ARG A 365 10.95 -13.30 -4.08
CA ARG A 365 11.94 -12.61 -3.20
C ARG A 365 13.13 -12.01 -3.96
N GLY A 366 13.51 -10.79 -3.57
CA GLY A 366 14.66 -10.02 -4.07
C GLY A 366 16.04 -10.52 -3.63
N LEU A 367 17.09 -9.89 -4.17
CA LEU A 367 18.49 -10.21 -3.87
C LEU A 367 18.96 -9.52 -2.56
N PRO A 368 19.64 -10.24 -1.65
CA PRO A 368 20.15 -9.65 -0.40
C PRO A 368 21.29 -8.62 -0.62
N LYS A 369 21.47 -7.73 0.37
CA LYS A 369 22.43 -6.61 0.35
C LYS A 369 23.92 -7.01 0.47
N VAL A 370 24.23 -8.27 0.79
CA VAL A 370 25.60 -8.79 0.90
C VAL A 370 25.69 -10.12 0.13
N VAL A 371 26.57 -10.18 -0.86
CA VAL A 371 26.64 -11.24 -1.89
C VAL A 371 27.93 -12.06 -1.78
N GLU A 372 28.75 -11.83 -0.75
CA GLU A 372 30.08 -12.44 -0.64
C GLU A 372 30.04 -13.95 -0.33
N ASP A 373 28.95 -14.48 0.23
CA ASP A 373 28.80 -15.90 0.63
C ASP A 373 27.59 -16.63 -0.01
N ALA A 374 27.17 -16.19 -1.21
CA ALA A 374 26.01 -16.78 -1.89
C ALA A 374 26.38 -18.06 -2.69
N THR A 375 25.59 -19.14 -2.55
CA THR A 375 25.72 -20.38 -3.35
C THR A 375 24.45 -20.66 -4.14
N ILE A 376 24.53 -21.52 -5.16
CA ILE A 376 23.39 -21.90 -6.00
C ILE A 376 22.94 -23.32 -5.64
N LYS A 377 21.70 -23.47 -5.16
CA LYS A 377 21.03 -24.76 -4.94
C LYS A 377 19.70 -24.74 -5.70
N ASP A 378 19.45 -25.75 -6.55
CA ASP A 378 18.24 -25.87 -7.39
C ASP A 378 17.88 -24.62 -8.23
N GLY A 379 18.90 -23.90 -8.72
CA GLY A 379 18.72 -22.69 -9.52
C GLY A 379 18.37 -21.43 -8.72
N GLN A 380 18.45 -21.49 -7.38
CA GLN A 380 18.23 -20.36 -6.48
C GLN A 380 19.55 -19.89 -5.86
N VAL A 381 19.72 -18.57 -5.72
CA VAL A 381 20.84 -17.97 -5.00
C VAL A 381 20.48 -17.88 -3.52
N VAL A 382 21.20 -18.59 -2.67
CA VAL A 382 20.97 -18.66 -1.22
C VAL A 382 22.20 -18.17 -0.45
N ASN A 383 22.00 -17.34 0.57
CA ASN A 383 23.05 -16.90 1.50
C ASN A 383 23.09 -17.87 2.69
N LYS A 384 24.30 -18.30 3.07
CA LYS A 384 24.51 -19.29 4.13
C LYS A 384 24.21 -18.76 5.56
N SER A 385 24.00 -17.46 5.74
CA SER A 385 23.90 -16.84 7.09
C SER A 385 22.50 -16.38 7.54
N GLU A 386 21.45 -16.55 6.75
CA GLU A 386 20.05 -16.23 7.17
C GLU A 386 19.09 -17.43 7.08
N LEU A 387 19.62 -18.64 6.88
CA LEU A 387 18.87 -19.83 7.21
C LEU A 387 18.94 -19.99 8.72
N LEU A 388 17.79 -19.97 9.42
CA LEU A 388 17.71 -20.87 10.58
C LEU A 388 18.01 -22.24 9.99
N GLU A 389 19.21 -22.75 10.23
CA GLU A 389 19.53 -24.13 9.90
C GLU A 389 18.36 -24.96 10.42
N SER A 390 17.78 -25.80 9.57
CA SER A 390 16.58 -26.58 9.93
C SER A 390 16.76 -27.29 11.27
N GLU A 391 18.00 -27.72 11.56
CA GLU A 391 18.41 -28.31 12.83
C GLU A 391 18.28 -27.33 14.02
N LYS A 392 18.68 -26.06 13.87
CA LYS A 392 18.51 -25.03 14.91
C LYS A 392 17.04 -24.70 15.13
N PHE A 393 16.24 -24.60 14.07
CA PHE A 393 14.80 -24.38 14.22
C PHE A 393 14.11 -25.54 14.92
N LEU A 394 14.42 -26.77 14.51
CA LEU A 394 13.86 -27.97 15.10
C LEU A 394 14.29 -28.12 16.56
N SER A 395 15.53 -27.78 16.92
CA SER A 395 15.97 -27.79 18.32
C SER A 395 15.27 -26.72 19.15
N MET A 396 15.02 -25.53 18.61
CA MET A 396 14.23 -24.48 19.27
C MET A 396 12.77 -24.89 19.46
N ILE A 397 12.14 -25.48 18.43
CA ILE A 397 10.79 -26.05 18.55
C ILE A 397 10.77 -27.16 19.59
N GLU A 398 11.76 -28.05 19.57
CA GLU A 398 11.86 -29.15 20.53
C GLU A 398 12.00 -28.65 21.96
N ALA A 399 12.80 -27.59 22.17
CA ALA A 399 13.03 -26.97 23.46
C ALA A 399 11.90 -26.03 23.94
N ASP A 400 10.89 -25.74 23.10
CA ASP A 400 9.91 -24.67 23.34
C ASP A 400 10.59 -23.33 23.67
N ASP A 401 11.62 -22.99 22.90
CA ASP A 401 12.47 -21.83 23.14
C ASP A 401 11.66 -20.52 23.04
N ALA A 402 11.83 -19.62 24.01
CA ALA A 402 11.17 -18.32 24.01
C ALA A 402 11.58 -17.45 22.80
N GLU A 403 12.74 -17.71 22.20
CA GLU A 403 13.20 -17.04 20.99
C GLU A 403 12.30 -17.33 19.77
N LEU A 404 11.48 -18.39 19.80
CA LEU A 404 10.47 -18.69 18.78
C LEU A 404 9.51 -17.53 18.53
N GLU A 405 9.22 -16.71 19.55
CA GLU A 405 8.32 -15.55 19.45
C GLU A 405 8.81 -14.51 18.42
N ARG A 406 10.12 -14.42 18.19
CA ARG A 406 10.71 -13.49 17.20
C ARG A 406 10.27 -13.83 15.77
N PHE A 407 10.02 -15.11 15.50
CA PHE A 407 9.72 -15.63 14.17
C PHE A 407 8.22 -15.65 13.83
N LEU A 408 7.35 -15.28 14.76
CA LEU A 408 5.89 -15.35 14.54
C LEU A 408 5.40 -14.39 13.46
N HIS A 409 6.12 -13.29 13.25
CA HIS A 409 5.82 -12.25 12.27
C HIS A 409 6.67 -12.35 10.99
N GLU A 410 7.58 -13.33 10.92
CA GLU A 410 8.46 -13.53 9.78
C GLU A 410 7.95 -14.69 8.90
N ASP A 411 8.09 -14.55 7.57
CA ASP A 411 7.86 -15.64 6.61
C ASP A 411 9.09 -16.57 6.59
N VAL A 412 9.38 -17.18 7.73
CA VAL A 412 10.47 -18.16 7.85
C VAL A 412 10.17 -19.35 6.95
N GLN A 413 11.10 -19.68 6.06
CA GLN A 413 11.01 -20.88 5.24
C GLN A 413 11.63 -22.03 6.04
N PHE A 414 10.88 -23.11 6.20
CA PHE A 414 11.36 -24.31 6.88
C PHE A 414 11.68 -25.38 5.84
N GLU A 415 12.92 -25.80 5.77
CA GLU A 415 13.31 -26.98 5.01
C GLU A 415 13.27 -28.20 5.94
N LEU A 416 12.36 -29.13 5.70
CA LEU A 416 12.49 -30.46 6.32
C LEU A 416 13.64 -31.22 5.66
N SER A 417 14.14 -32.24 6.36
CA SER A 417 15.18 -33.13 5.84
C SER A 417 14.83 -33.63 4.43
N GLU A 418 15.82 -33.66 3.56
CA GLU A 418 15.70 -34.28 2.23
C GLU A 418 15.63 -35.81 2.33
N ASP A 419 16.18 -36.39 3.40
CA ASP A 419 16.08 -37.82 3.70
C ASP A 419 14.68 -38.16 4.20
N GLU A 420 14.09 -39.21 3.62
CA GLU A 420 12.70 -39.60 3.90
C GLU A 420 12.49 -39.99 5.37
N ARG A 421 13.47 -40.67 5.98
CA ARG A 421 13.41 -41.06 7.38
C ARG A 421 13.52 -39.85 8.30
N GLY A 422 14.51 -38.98 8.08
CA GLY A 422 14.66 -37.74 8.84
C GLY A 422 13.44 -36.83 8.73
N ARG A 423 12.85 -36.70 7.54
CA ARG A 423 11.63 -35.92 7.31
C ARG A 423 10.45 -36.48 8.10
N SER A 424 10.31 -37.80 8.11
CA SER A 424 9.24 -38.47 8.85
C SER A 424 9.39 -38.26 10.36
N GLU A 425 10.60 -38.38 10.89
CA GLU A 425 10.91 -38.12 12.31
C GLU A 425 10.59 -36.66 12.69
N GLN A 426 10.98 -35.70 11.85
CA GLN A 426 10.67 -34.28 12.04
C GLN A 426 9.17 -33.99 12.00
N ILE A 427 8.43 -34.56 11.05
CA ILE A 427 6.96 -34.40 10.99
C ILE A 427 6.30 -34.93 12.26
N VAL A 428 6.75 -36.07 12.79
CA VAL A 428 6.24 -36.61 14.06
C VAL A 428 6.49 -35.64 15.21
N GLN A 429 7.69 -35.05 15.29
CA GLN A 429 8.02 -34.04 16.30
C GLN A 429 7.13 -32.79 16.18
N LEU A 430 6.91 -32.28 14.96
CA LEU A 430 6.03 -31.13 14.72
C LEU A 430 4.58 -31.44 15.13
N ARG A 431 4.04 -32.60 14.75
CA ARG A 431 2.70 -33.03 15.15
C ARG A 431 2.57 -33.11 16.68
N ARG A 432 3.60 -33.61 17.37
CA ARG A 432 3.65 -33.61 18.84
C ARG A 432 3.57 -32.18 19.38
N LYS A 433 4.38 -31.27 18.86
CA LYS A 433 4.43 -29.88 19.32
C LYS A 433 3.15 -29.09 19.09
N ILE A 434 2.39 -29.38 18.04
CA ILE A 434 1.05 -28.81 17.86
C ILE A 434 0.11 -29.14 19.03
N ARG A 435 0.32 -30.26 19.74
CA ARG A 435 -0.56 -30.67 20.84
C ARG A 435 -0.13 -30.10 22.18
N GLU A 436 1.18 -30.05 22.45
CA GLU A 436 1.70 -29.79 23.80
C GLU A 436 2.67 -28.60 23.88
N GLY A 437 3.05 -28.00 22.76
CA GLY A 437 4.02 -26.90 22.72
C GLY A 437 3.46 -25.58 23.24
N SER A 438 4.35 -24.62 23.45
CA SER A 438 4.06 -23.21 23.65
C SER A 438 3.24 -22.62 22.50
N PHE A 439 2.62 -21.46 22.71
CA PHE A 439 1.87 -20.77 21.65
C PHE A 439 2.73 -20.60 20.38
N GLY A 440 3.96 -20.09 20.51
CA GLY A 440 4.87 -19.93 19.39
C GLY A 440 5.24 -21.25 18.70
N ALA A 441 5.54 -22.29 19.47
CA ALA A 441 5.85 -23.61 18.91
C ALA A 441 4.67 -24.24 18.17
N ARG A 442 3.45 -24.15 18.72
CA ARG A 442 2.23 -24.66 18.03
C ARG A 442 2.01 -23.96 16.71
N LEU A 443 2.11 -22.63 16.69
CA LEU A 443 1.90 -21.83 15.49
C LEU A 443 2.95 -22.14 14.41
N LEU A 444 4.22 -22.17 14.78
CA LEU A 444 5.32 -22.42 13.85
C LEU A 444 5.33 -23.87 13.35
N ALA A 445 4.97 -24.84 14.19
CA ALA A 445 4.83 -26.23 13.78
C ALA A 445 3.72 -26.42 12.74
N ILE A 446 2.57 -25.73 12.87
CA ILE A 446 1.52 -25.75 11.85
C ILE A 446 2.03 -25.18 10.52
N ARG A 447 2.79 -24.08 10.55
CA ARG A 447 3.37 -23.47 9.33
C ARG A 447 4.35 -24.43 8.63
N ALA A 448 5.21 -25.10 9.40
CA ALA A 448 6.14 -26.10 8.87
C ALA A 448 5.40 -27.30 8.23
N ILE A 449 4.34 -27.81 8.87
CA ILE A 449 3.49 -28.88 8.30
C ILE A 449 2.77 -28.41 7.04
N ARG A 450 2.27 -27.18 7.01
CA ARG A 450 1.63 -26.61 5.81
C ARG A 450 2.60 -26.57 4.62
N GLN A 451 3.87 -26.24 4.87
CA GLN A 451 4.92 -26.20 3.83
C GLN A 451 5.26 -27.61 3.33
N SER A 452 5.32 -28.61 4.22
CA SER A 452 5.59 -30.00 3.84
C SER A 452 4.46 -30.65 3.05
N LYS A 453 3.25 -30.06 3.09
CA LYS A 453 2.03 -30.57 2.45
C LYS A 453 1.70 -32.00 2.88
N ASP A 454 2.08 -32.35 4.10
CA ASP A 454 1.90 -33.68 4.65
C ASP A 454 0.42 -33.94 4.98
N PHE A 455 -0.21 -34.79 4.17
CA PHE A 455 -1.64 -35.07 4.26
C PHE A 455 -1.99 -35.86 5.54
N ASP A 456 -1.07 -36.66 6.05
CA ASP A 456 -1.30 -37.47 7.25
C ASP A 456 -1.29 -36.64 8.55
N SER A 457 -0.91 -35.35 8.48
CA SER A 457 -1.05 -34.40 9.59
C SER A 457 -2.46 -33.82 9.72
N ILE A 458 -3.40 -34.11 8.81
CA ILE A 458 -4.76 -33.54 8.87
C ILE A 458 -5.45 -33.79 10.22
N PRO A 459 -5.40 -34.98 10.85
CA PRO A 459 -6.02 -35.20 12.16
C PRO A 459 -5.54 -34.23 13.26
N VAL A 460 -4.24 -33.93 13.31
CA VAL A 460 -3.70 -33.00 14.32
C VAL A 460 -4.04 -31.55 14.00
N LEU A 461 -4.17 -31.20 12.72
CA LEU A 461 -4.63 -29.87 12.32
C LEU A 461 -6.12 -29.67 12.62
N ILE A 462 -6.94 -30.73 12.50
CA ILE A 462 -8.33 -30.71 12.92
C ILE A 462 -8.44 -30.50 14.43
N TYR A 463 -7.60 -31.17 15.22
CA TYR A 463 -7.49 -30.94 16.66
C TYR A 463 -7.08 -29.49 16.97
N ALA A 464 -6.13 -28.92 16.23
CA ALA A 464 -5.70 -27.54 16.43
C ALA A 464 -6.76 -26.48 16.09
N LEU A 465 -7.87 -26.84 15.41
CA LEU A 465 -9.01 -25.92 15.25
C LEU A 465 -9.66 -25.57 16.59
N THR A 466 -9.59 -26.47 17.58
CA THR A 466 -10.13 -26.25 18.92
C THR A 466 -9.10 -25.71 19.90
N ASP A 467 -7.97 -25.18 19.42
CA ASP A 467 -6.96 -24.55 20.28
C ASP A 467 -7.57 -23.39 21.07
N PRO A 468 -7.22 -23.23 22.36
CA PRO A 468 -7.66 -22.10 23.17
C PRO A 468 -7.23 -20.75 22.57
N ASP A 469 -6.07 -20.69 21.90
CA ASP A 469 -5.62 -19.51 21.18
C ASP A 469 -6.21 -19.46 19.76
N GLY A 470 -7.04 -18.44 19.50
CA GLY A 470 -7.69 -18.28 18.19
C GLY A 470 -6.73 -18.11 17.03
N ARG A 471 -5.50 -17.65 17.24
CA ARG A 471 -4.49 -17.49 16.19
C ARG A 471 -3.98 -18.85 15.71
N VAL A 472 -3.79 -19.79 16.63
CA VAL A 472 -3.42 -21.18 16.31
C VAL A 472 -4.55 -21.85 15.52
N ALA A 473 -5.80 -21.66 15.94
CA ALA A 473 -6.97 -22.18 15.23
C ALA A 473 -7.12 -21.61 13.80
N ILE A 474 -6.81 -20.33 13.59
CA ILE A 474 -6.81 -19.70 12.26
C ILE A 474 -5.71 -20.31 11.38
N GLU A 475 -4.49 -20.47 11.92
CA GLU A 475 -3.38 -21.06 11.16
C GLU A 475 -3.69 -22.53 10.81
N ALA A 476 -4.26 -23.31 11.74
CA ALA A 476 -4.72 -24.67 11.49
C ALA A 476 -5.78 -24.74 10.38
N ARG A 477 -6.74 -23.80 10.38
CA ARG A 477 -7.75 -23.68 9.31
C ARG A 477 -7.10 -23.42 7.96
N ASP A 478 -6.15 -22.50 7.89
CA ASP A 478 -5.49 -22.14 6.64
C ASP A 478 -4.56 -23.26 6.14
N ALA A 479 -3.90 -23.99 7.05
CA ALA A 479 -3.16 -25.21 6.74
C ALA A 479 -4.09 -26.32 6.19
N LEU A 480 -5.24 -26.57 6.82
CA LEU A 480 -6.23 -27.55 6.35
C LEU A 480 -6.72 -27.22 4.94
N ARG A 481 -7.07 -25.96 4.67
CA ARG A 481 -7.51 -25.50 3.33
C ARG A 481 -6.44 -25.74 2.27
N PHE A 482 -5.18 -25.49 2.62
CA PHE A 482 -4.05 -25.63 1.71
C PHE A 482 -3.70 -27.10 1.43
N ILE A 483 -3.50 -27.91 2.47
CA ILE A 483 -3.11 -29.32 2.36
C ILE A 483 -4.20 -30.15 1.69
N SER A 484 -5.48 -29.91 2.04
CA SER A 484 -6.61 -30.61 1.43
C SER A 484 -6.95 -30.13 0.02
N ARG A 485 -6.36 -29.01 -0.44
CA ARG A 485 -6.77 -28.27 -1.64
C ARG A 485 -8.24 -27.85 -1.65
N LYS A 486 -8.92 -27.87 -0.49
CA LYS A 486 -10.27 -27.35 -0.30
C LYS A 486 -10.18 -25.88 0.08
N PHE A 487 -9.84 -25.02 -0.89
CA PHE A 487 -9.52 -23.61 -0.65
C PHE A 487 -10.64 -22.80 0.01
N ASN A 488 -11.91 -23.15 -0.23
CA ASN A 488 -13.07 -22.53 0.44
C ASN A 488 -13.34 -23.12 1.83
N GLY A 489 -12.72 -24.24 2.18
CA GLY A 489 -12.92 -24.95 3.44
C GLY A 489 -14.40 -25.24 3.70
N PHE A 490 -14.80 -25.07 4.96
CA PHE A 490 -16.21 -25.10 5.39
C PHE A 490 -16.71 -23.73 5.85
N GLY A 491 -15.95 -22.65 5.60
CA GLY A 491 -16.39 -21.29 5.92
C GLY A 491 -16.18 -20.82 7.37
N MET A 492 -15.24 -21.44 8.11
CA MET A 492 -14.93 -20.99 9.49
C MET A 492 -14.45 -19.53 9.52
N PRO A 493 -15.17 -18.61 10.19
CA PRO A 493 -14.78 -17.20 10.29
C PRO A 493 -13.51 -17.05 11.15
N ARG A 494 -12.73 -16.00 10.92
CA ARG A 494 -11.50 -15.75 11.71
C ARG A 494 -11.80 -15.49 13.20
N GLY A 495 -12.96 -14.92 13.51
CA GLY A 495 -13.40 -14.68 14.89
C GLY A 495 -14.25 -15.80 15.48
N ALA A 496 -14.15 -17.04 14.97
CA ALA A 496 -14.97 -18.15 15.44
C ALA A 496 -14.80 -18.37 16.96
N ASP A 497 -15.91 -18.47 17.68
CA ASP A 497 -15.91 -18.85 19.09
C ASP A 497 -15.62 -20.35 19.27
N VAL A 498 -15.47 -20.80 20.52
CA VAL A 498 -15.13 -22.19 20.85
C VAL A 498 -16.16 -23.19 20.30
N MET A 499 -17.45 -22.87 20.36
CA MET A 499 -18.52 -23.75 19.88
C MET A 499 -18.50 -23.86 18.36
N GLN A 500 -18.30 -22.74 17.67
CA GLN A 500 -18.14 -22.69 16.22
C GLN A 500 -16.90 -23.47 15.77
N ARG A 501 -15.75 -23.31 16.44
CA ARG A 501 -14.53 -24.06 16.14
C ARG A 501 -14.75 -25.57 16.24
N SER A 502 -15.41 -26.04 17.29
CA SER A 502 -15.77 -27.45 17.45
C SER A 502 -16.70 -27.96 16.35
N LEU A 503 -17.67 -27.14 15.93
CA LEU A 503 -18.54 -27.47 14.79
C LEU A 503 -17.73 -27.66 13.49
N TYR A 504 -16.82 -26.73 13.19
CA TYR A 504 -15.98 -26.82 11.99
C TYR A 504 -14.99 -27.99 12.07
N ALA A 505 -14.43 -28.27 13.25
CA ALA A 505 -13.62 -29.46 13.47
C ALA A 505 -14.41 -30.73 13.11
N ASN A 506 -15.67 -30.84 13.54
CA ASN A 506 -16.52 -31.98 13.18
C ASN A 506 -16.80 -32.09 11.67
N GLN A 507 -17.01 -30.98 10.97
CA GLN A 507 -17.16 -30.98 9.51
C GLN A 507 -15.89 -31.46 8.81
N TRP A 508 -14.72 -31.03 9.29
CA TRP A 508 -13.44 -31.54 8.80
C TRP A 508 -13.23 -33.02 9.15
N LYS A 509 -13.64 -33.50 10.34
CA LYS A 509 -13.60 -34.93 10.70
C LYS A 509 -14.46 -35.76 9.75
N GLN A 510 -15.68 -35.31 9.46
CA GLN A 510 -16.60 -35.99 8.53
C GLN A 510 -16.03 -36.05 7.12
N TRP A 511 -15.49 -34.93 6.62
CA TRP A 511 -14.85 -34.92 5.31
C TRP A 511 -13.61 -35.80 5.27
N TYR A 512 -12.75 -35.75 6.28
CA TYR A 512 -11.54 -36.55 6.29
C TYR A 512 -11.87 -38.05 6.33
N ARG A 513 -12.92 -38.47 7.06
CA ARG A 513 -13.45 -39.85 7.00
C ARG A 513 -13.97 -40.25 5.61
N SER A 514 -14.49 -39.31 4.83
CA SER A 514 -14.89 -39.61 3.44
C SER A 514 -13.68 -39.88 2.52
N VAL A 515 -12.49 -39.42 2.91
CA VAL A 515 -11.23 -39.61 2.16
C VAL A 515 -10.39 -40.76 2.76
N ARG A 516 -10.39 -40.91 4.08
CA ARG A 516 -9.69 -41.91 4.90
C ARG A 516 -10.69 -42.54 5.89
N PRO A 517 -11.45 -43.58 5.49
CA PRO A 517 -12.52 -44.15 6.30
C PRO A 517 -12.08 -44.69 7.66
N ASP A 518 -10.82 -45.10 7.77
CA ASP A 518 -10.12 -45.60 8.95
C ASP A 518 -9.47 -44.50 9.81
N ALA A 519 -9.71 -43.23 9.48
CA ALA A 519 -9.11 -42.11 10.19
C ALA A 519 -9.53 -42.06 11.68
N GLU A 520 -8.53 -42.13 12.54
CA GLU A 520 -8.62 -41.81 13.95
C GLU A 520 -8.36 -40.32 14.19
N PHE A 521 -9.08 -39.73 15.13
CA PHE A 521 -8.91 -38.32 15.50
C PHE A 521 -8.47 -38.21 16.94
N LEU A 522 -7.73 -37.13 17.21
CA LEU A 522 -7.43 -36.71 18.56
C LEU A 522 -8.69 -36.08 19.17
N ASP A 523 -8.89 -36.35 20.46
CA ASP A 523 -9.93 -35.74 21.30
C ASP A 523 -9.42 -34.48 22.00
#